data_AF-A0A1Q8ZRA9-F1
#
_entry.id   AF-A0A1Q8ZRA9-F1
#
_cell.length_a   1.000
_cell.length_b   1.000
_cell.length_c   1.000
_cell.angle_alpha   90.00
_cell.angle_beta   90.00
_cell.angle_gamma   90.00
#
_symmetry.space_group_name_H-M   'P 1'
#
loop_
_entity.id
_entity.type
_entity.pdbx_description
1 polymer ?
#
loop_
_entity_poly.entity_id
_entity_poly.type
_entity_poly.pdbx_seq_one_letter_code
_entity_poly.pdbx_strand_id
1 'polypeptide(L)'
;MAKQDDYVRYTVRLPRELYSMVEALANESSRSVNAEITELLEKALDRDFSSPVEIVRLKPLGININDAAAILGVSVETLNQFVQEKRISPPMKFGAEFVLPTKEVERLARSLFPE
;
A
#
# COMPACT_ATOMS: atom_id res chain seq x y z
N MET A 1 -14.65 15.48 -45.68
CA MET A 1 -14.79 15.72 -44.22
C MET A 1 -15.36 14.46 -43.60
N ALA A 2 -14.56 13.74 -42.83
CA ALA A 2 -15.03 12.78 -41.84
C ALA A 2 -14.06 12.91 -40.66
N LYS A 3 -14.51 13.57 -39.58
CA LYS A 3 -13.81 13.53 -38.29
C LYS A 3 -13.94 12.08 -37.82
N GLN A 4 -12.90 11.30 -38.04
CA GLN A 4 -12.81 9.95 -37.51
C GLN A 4 -12.45 10.09 -36.04
N ASP A 5 -13.28 9.52 -35.19
CA ASP A 5 -13.29 9.66 -33.74
C ASP A 5 -11.94 9.30 -33.07
N ASP A 6 -11.36 10.23 -32.31
CA ASP A 6 -10.12 10.06 -31.52
C ASP A 6 -10.35 9.22 -30.23
N TYR A 7 -11.17 8.17 -30.30
CA TYR A 7 -11.46 7.32 -29.14
C TYR A 7 -10.83 5.94 -29.27
N VAL A 8 -10.20 5.48 -28.18
CA VAL A 8 -9.74 4.09 -28.05
C VAL A 8 -10.81 3.27 -27.34
N ARG A 9 -11.23 2.16 -27.93
CA ARG A 9 -12.26 1.28 -27.37
C ARG A 9 -11.64 0.16 -26.54
N TYR A 10 -11.99 0.11 -25.26
CA TYR A 10 -11.62 -0.97 -24.36
C TYR A 10 -12.86 -1.61 -23.72
N THR A 11 -12.79 -2.90 -23.44
CA THR A 11 -13.82 -3.63 -22.69
C THR A 11 -13.26 -3.99 -21.33
N VAL A 12 -13.91 -3.50 -20.26
CA VAL A 12 -13.55 -3.80 -18.87
C VAL A 12 -14.60 -4.70 -18.25
N ARG A 13 -14.18 -5.60 -17.36
CA ARG A 13 -15.09 -6.39 -16.53
C ARG A 13 -15.13 -5.78 -15.14
N LEU A 14 -16.33 -5.40 -14.70
CA LEU A 14 -16.55 -4.80 -13.39
C LEU A 14 -17.22 -5.83 -12.46
N PRO A 15 -16.90 -5.84 -11.16
CA PRO A 15 -17.72 -6.52 -10.16
C PRO A 15 -19.17 -6.07 -10.27
N ARG A 16 -20.10 -7.00 -10.03
CA ARG A 16 -21.53 -6.76 -10.21
C ARG A 16 -22.02 -5.62 -9.32
N GLU A 17 -21.52 -5.59 -8.09
CA GLU A 17 -21.85 -4.60 -7.08
C GLU A 17 -21.45 -3.20 -7.54
N LEU A 18 -20.26 -3.08 -8.13
CA LEU A 18 -19.75 -1.81 -8.65
C LEU A 18 -20.58 -1.33 -9.84
N TYR A 19 -20.92 -2.23 -10.76
CA TYR A 19 -21.79 -1.87 -11.90
C TYR A 19 -23.16 -1.36 -11.43
N SER A 20 -23.78 -2.04 -10.47
CA SER A 20 -25.07 -1.62 -9.90
C SER A 20 -25.02 -0.24 -9.25
N MET A 21 -23.90 0.11 -8.59
CA MET A 21 -23.72 1.46 -8.04
C MET A 21 -23.63 2.52 -9.14
N VAL A 22 -22.87 2.26 -10.20
CA VAL A 22 -22.72 3.20 -11.33
C VAL A 22 -24.04 3.35 -12.09
N GLU A 23 -24.79 2.26 -12.26
CA GLU A 23 -26.11 2.28 -12.90
C GLU A 23 -27.13 3.11 -12.11
N ALA A 24 -27.13 3.01 -10.78
CA ALA A 24 -27.98 3.84 -9.93
C ALA A 24 -27.65 5.34 -10.08
N LEU A 25 -26.36 5.69 -10.07
CA LEU A 25 -25.90 7.07 -10.25
C LEU A 25 -26.24 7.62 -11.64
N ALA A 26 -26.07 6.80 -12.68
CA ALA A 26 -26.43 7.18 -14.05
C ALA A 26 -27.92 7.48 -14.19
N ASN A 27 -28.78 6.67 -13.56
CA ASN A 27 -30.22 6.87 -13.53
C ASN A 27 -30.60 8.16 -12.78
N GLU A 28 -29.97 8.42 -11.62
CA GLU A 28 -30.18 9.65 -10.86
C GLU A 28 -29.79 10.91 -11.66
N SER A 29 -28.69 10.83 -12.41
CA SER A 29 -28.18 11.90 -13.26
C SER A 29 -28.86 11.99 -14.64
N SER A 30 -29.82 11.10 -14.94
CA SER A 30 -30.48 10.98 -16.24
C SER A 30 -29.49 10.81 -17.42
N ARG A 31 -28.42 10.03 -17.21
CA ARG A 31 -27.35 9.76 -18.19
C ARG A 31 -27.25 8.27 -18.49
N SER A 32 -26.59 7.93 -19.60
CA SER A 32 -26.23 6.54 -19.87
C SER A 32 -25.13 6.07 -18.91
N VAL A 33 -25.11 4.78 -18.58
CA VAL A 33 -24.05 4.17 -17.75
C VAL A 33 -22.65 4.46 -18.33
N ASN A 34 -22.49 4.40 -19.64
CA ASN A 34 -21.20 4.71 -20.28
C ASN A 34 -20.79 6.17 -20.08
N ALA A 35 -21.74 7.10 -20.20
CA ALA A 35 -21.47 8.52 -19.98
C ALA A 35 -21.08 8.79 -18.52
N GLU A 36 -21.74 8.11 -17.57
CA GLU A 36 -21.40 8.19 -16.15
C GLU A 36 -19.99 7.62 -15.88
N ILE A 37 -19.64 6.46 -16.46
CA ILE A 37 -18.30 5.89 -16.36
C ILE A 37 -17.26 6.87 -16.92
N THR A 38 -17.51 7.45 -18.09
CA THR A 38 -16.60 8.44 -18.70
C THR A 38 -16.42 9.64 -17.78
N GLU A 39 -17.49 10.22 -17.25
CA GLU A 39 -17.41 11.37 -16.35
C GLU A 39 -16.70 11.02 -15.02
N LEU A 40 -16.95 9.84 -14.45
CA LEU A 40 -16.24 9.39 -13.25
C LEU A 40 -14.75 9.19 -13.52
N LEU A 41 -14.40 8.67 -14.68
CA LEU A 41 -13.00 8.54 -15.10
C LEU A 41 -12.37 9.91 -15.35
N GLU A 42 -13.06 10.82 -16.02
CA GLU A 42 -12.61 12.20 -16.22
C GLU A 42 -12.42 12.91 -14.89
N LYS A 43 -13.39 12.86 -13.96
CA LYS A 43 -13.25 13.42 -12.61
C LYS A 43 -12.15 12.75 -11.81
N ALA A 44 -11.99 11.45 -11.97
CA ALA A 44 -10.90 10.72 -11.32
C ALA A 44 -9.58 11.27 -11.85
N LEU A 45 -9.41 11.37 -13.18
CA LEU A 45 -8.25 11.80 -13.99
C LEU A 45 -7.91 13.29 -13.90
N ASP A 46 -8.91 14.15 -13.69
CA ASP A 46 -8.80 15.59 -13.48
C ASP A 46 -8.37 15.94 -12.05
N ARG A 47 -8.39 14.94 -11.14
CA ARG A 47 -7.51 15.02 -9.98
C ARG A 47 -6.09 14.88 -10.49
N ASP A 48 -5.25 15.80 -10.05
CA ASP A 48 -3.85 15.82 -10.38
C ASP A 48 -3.16 14.49 -10.01
N PHE A 49 -3.05 13.53 -10.95
CA PHE A 49 -2.22 12.31 -10.75
C PHE A 49 -0.73 12.66 -10.73
N SER A 50 -0.37 13.92 -11.02
CA SER A 50 0.96 14.42 -10.73
C SER A 50 1.19 14.61 -9.22
N SER A 51 0.12 14.67 -8.42
CA SER A 51 0.23 14.36 -7.00
C SER A 51 0.49 12.85 -6.93
N PRO A 52 1.71 12.42 -6.57
CA PRO A 52 1.98 11.00 -6.41
C PRO A 52 0.90 10.47 -5.48
N VAL A 53 0.23 9.39 -5.89
CA VAL A 53 -0.55 8.58 -4.96
C VAL A 53 0.37 8.42 -3.77
N GLU A 54 0.05 9.04 -2.64
CA GLU A 54 0.60 8.61 -1.36
C GLU A 54 0.13 7.17 -1.27
N ILE A 55 0.95 6.24 -1.79
CA ILE A 55 1.13 4.98 -1.13
C ILE A 55 1.50 5.45 0.25
N VAL A 56 0.49 5.57 1.13
CA VAL A 56 0.69 5.68 2.55
C VAL A 56 1.61 4.52 2.78
N ARG A 57 2.90 4.80 2.93
CA ARG A 57 3.87 3.82 3.39
C ARG A 57 3.30 3.47 4.73
N LEU A 58 2.47 2.43 4.77
CA LEU A 58 1.94 1.85 5.99
C LEU A 58 3.20 1.72 6.82
N LYS A 59 3.28 2.50 7.91
CA LYS A 59 4.45 2.48 8.78
C LYS A 59 4.79 1.01 8.95
N PRO A 60 5.97 0.53 8.49
CA PRO A 60 6.22 -0.89 8.48
C PRO A 60 5.98 -1.38 9.90
N LEU A 61 4.98 -2.27 10.04
CA LEU A 61 4.50 -2.75 11.35
C LEU A 61 5.64 -3.45 12.12
N GLY A 62 6.65 -3.91 11.39
CA GLY A 62 7.97 -4.20 11.90
C GLY A 62 8.96 -4.39 10.76
N ILE A 63 10.21 -4.67 11.14
CA ILE A 63 11.32 -5.04 10.27
C ILE A 63 11.46 -6.56 10.35
N ASN A 64 11.65 -7.25 9.22
CA ASN A 64 11.94 -8.69 9.19
C ASN A 64 13.20 -8.97 10.04
N ILE A 65 13.23 -10.11 10.74
CA ILE A 65 14.38 -10.54 11.56
C ILE A 65 15.72 -10.47 10.79
N ASN A 66 15.73 -10.87 9.51
CA ASN A 66 16.94 -10.84 8.69
C ASN A 66 17.41 -9.40 8.43
N ASP A 67 16.48 -8.52 8.07
CA ASP A 67 16.79 -7.10 7.82
C ASP A 67 17.21 -6.39 9.12
N ALA A 68 16.58 -6.73 10.25
CA ALA A 68 16.95 -6.21 11.56
C ALA A 68 18.36 -6.65 11.97
N ALA A 69 18.73 -7.91 11.72
CA ALA A 69 20.08 -8.41 11.96
C ALA A 69 21.11 -7.67 11.10
N ALA A 70 20.80 -7.43 9.82
CA ALA A 70 21.65 -6.67 8.90
C ALA A 70 21.83 -5.21 9.34
N ILE A 71 20.75 -4.52 9.76
CA ILE A 71 20.81 -3.13 10.25
C ILE A 71 21.68 -3.02 11.51
N LEU A 72 21.59 -4.01 12.40
CA LEU A 72 22.33 -4.04 13.65
C LEU A 72 23.76 -4.57 13.49
N GLY A 73 24.12 -5.11 12.31
CA GLY A 73 25.42 -5.72 12.07
C GLY A 73 25.69 -6.97 12.92
N VAL A 74 24.64 -7.68 13.33
CA VAL A 74 24.73 -8.89 14.18
C VAL A 74 24.17 -10.12 13.45
N SER A 75 24.47 -11.32 13.94
CA SER A 75 23.83 -12.53 13.41
C SER A 75 22.38 -12.63 13.88
N VAL A 76 21.57 -13.38 13.13
CA VAL A 76 20.17 -13.69 13.51
C VAL A 76 20.13 -14.44 14.85
N GLU A 77 21.14 -15.26 15.17
CA GLU A 77 21.22 -15.95 16.46
C GLU A 77 21.44 -14.97 17.61
N THR A 78 22.35 -14.00 17.43
CA THR A 78 22.58 -12.94 18.42
C THR A 78 21.30 -12.11 18.63
N LEU A 79 20.56 -11.84 17.55
CA LEU A 79 19.30 -11.11 17.64
C LEU A 79 18.21 -11.92 18.39
N ASN A 80 18.13 -13.23 18.14
CA ASN A 80 17.25 -14.13 18.90
C ASN A 80 17.65 -14.23 20.38
N GLN A 81 18.95 -14.18 20.67
CA GLN A 81 19.44 -14.12 22.04
C GLN A 81 18.98 -12.84 22.75
N PHE A 82 19.00 -11.69 22.07
CA PHE A 82 18.48 -10.44 22.65
C PHE A 82 16.97 -10.47 22.93
N VAL A 83 16.20 -11.21 22.14
CA VAL A 83 14.78 -11.48 22.41
C VAL A 83 14.63 -12.38 23.65
N GLN A 84 15.43 -13.44 23.77
CA GLN A 84 15.42 -14.33 24.93
C GLN A 84 15.84 -13.62 26.23
N GLU A 85 16.84 -12.74 26.15
CA GLU A 85 17.31 -11.89 27.24
C GLU A 85 16.35 -10.74 27.59
N LYS A 86 15.20 -10.63 26.90
CA LYS A 86 14.19 -9.57 27.05
C LYS A 86 14.74 -8.16 26.81
N ARG A 87 15.83 -8.03 26.05
CA ARG A 87 16.38 -6.73 25.63
C ARG A 87 15.57 -6.11 24.50
N ILE A 88 14.86 -6.95 23.74
CA ILE A 88 13.95 -6.59 22.65
C ILE A 88 12.64 -7.34 22.85
N SER A 89 11.53 -6.72 22.46
CA SER A 89 10.23 -7.39 22.40
C SER A 89 10.24 -8.59 21.45
N PRO A 90 9.49 -9.67 21.74
CA PRO A 90 9.42 -10.81 20.84
C PRO A 90 8.84 -10.42 19.47
N PRO A 91 9.31 -11.06 18.39
CA PRO A 91 8.82 -10.78 17.05
C PRO A 91 7.33 -11.14 16.94
N MET A 92 6.58 -10.30 16.23
CA MET A 92 5.18 -10.53 15.94
C MET A 92 5.04 -11.26 14.61
N LYS A 93 4.07 -12.18 14.51
CA LYS A 93 3.77 -12.85 13.24
C LYS A 93 2.95 -11.92 12.37
N PHE A 94 3.48 -11.55 11.21
CA PHE A 94 2.79 -10.76 10.19
C PHE A 94 2.69 -11.56 8.90
N GLY A 95 1.52 -12.17 8.66
CA GLY A 95 1.32 -13.12 7.56
C GLY A 95 2.20 -14.37 7.72
N ALA A 96 3.14 -14.55 6.80
CA ALA A 96 4.10 -15.67 6.79
C ALA A 96 5.43 -15.34 7.49
N GLU A 97 5.67 -14.08 7.86
CA GLU A 97 6.95 -13.63 8.39
C GLU A 97 6.87 -13.23 9.86
N PHE A 98 8.04 -13.23 10.50
CA PHE A 98 8.23 -12.71 11.85
C PHE A 98 8.90 -11.35 11.76
N VAL A 99 8.24 -10.33 12.31
CA VAL A 99 8.68 -8.94 12.26
C VAL A 99 8.94 -8.40 13.66
N LEU A 100 10.07 -7.72 13.82
CA LEU A 100 10.43 -6.99 15.03
C LEU A 100 9.93 -5.55 14.95
N PRO A 101 9.40 -4.96 16.03
CA PRO A 101 8.97 -3.57 16.02
C PRO A 101 10.11 -2.62 15.63
N THR A 102 9.91 -1.81 14.59
CA THR A 102 10.91 -0.88 14.02
C THR A 102 11.56 0.02 15.08
N LYS A 103 10.76 0.57 16.01
CA LYS A 103 11.23 1.43 17.11
C LYS A 103 12.23 0.74 18.05
N GLU A 104 12.07 -0.56 18.26
CA GLU A 104 12.92 -1.32 19.16
C GLU A 104 14.28 -1.63 18.50
N VAL A 105 14.26 -1.95 17.20
CA VAL A 105 15.48 -2.12 16.40
C VAL A 105 16.26 -0.81 16.34
N GLU A 106 15.58 0.32 16.09
CA GLU A 106 16.20 1.66 16.11
C GLU A 106 16.80 2.01 17.49
N ARG A 107 16.10 1.69 18.58
CA ARG A 107 16.63 1.89 19.94
C ARG A 107 17.90 1.07 20.17
N LEU A 108 17.92 -0.18 19.71
CA LEU A 108 19.08 -1.05 19.85
C LEU A 108 20.25 -0.57 18.99
N ALA A 109 19.98 -0.13 17.76
CA ALA A 109 21.00 0.43 16.86
C ALA A 109 21.70 1.64 17.50
N ARG A 110 20.93 2.57 18.09
CA ARG A 110 21.47 3.73 18.82
C ARG A 110 22.28 3.34 20.06
N SER A 111 21.95 2.21 20.70
CA SER A 111 22.69 1.71 21.86
C SER A 111 24.00 1.01 21.48
N LEU A 112 24.04 0.37 20.30
CA LEU A 112 25.20 -0.38 19.82
C LEU A 112 26.20 0.53 19.07
N PHE A 113 25.69 1.57 18.41
CA PHE A 113 26.48 2.58 17.70
C PHE A 113 26.15 3.99 18.23
N PRO A 114 26.67 4.38 19.40
CA PRO A 114 26.61 5.77 19.82
C PRO A 114 27.51 6.61 18.89
N GLU A 115 26.95 7.64 18.26
CA GLU A 115 27.76 8.70 17.61
C GLU A 115 28.58 9.48 18.64
#